data_AF-A0A0A0D724-F1
#
_entry.id   AF-A0A0A0D724-F1
#
_cell.length_a   1.000
_cell.length_b   1.000
_cell.length_c   1.000
_cell.angle_alpha   90.00
_cell.angle_beta   90.00
_cell.angle_gamma   90.00
#
_symmetry.space_group_name_H-M   'P 1'
#
loop_
_entity.id
_entity.type
_entity.pdbx_description
1 polymer ?
#
loop_
_entity_poly.entity_id
_entity_poly.type
_entity_poly.pdbx_seq_one_letter_code
_entity_poly.pdbx_strand_id
1 'polypeptide(L)'
;MSSLPGRRLLPLMLVMFLIGGAEVVAGPMMAPMGESFAVPAARIAWLPATYALVYAVLAPLLGPLSDRLGRKALLLPALVGFGIANAGIALAPAFAVALPCAALAGLSAAA
;
A
#
# COMPACT_ATOMS: atom_id res chain seq x y z
N MET A 1 22.10 -23.82 -9.76
CA MET A 1 21.36 -23.06 -8.72
C MET A 1 22.40 -22.34 -7.88
N SER A 2 22.72 -21.09 -8.23
CA SER A 2 23.81 -20.32 -7.60
C SER A 2 23.47 -20.00 -6.14
N SER A 3 24.28 -20.50 -5.21
CA SER A 3 24.24 -20.17 -3.79
C SER A 3 24.57 -18.68 -3.60
N LEU A 4 23.54 -17.85 -3.50
CA LEU A 4 23.70 -16.45 -3.15
C LEU A 4 24.29 -16.37 -1.73
N PRO A 5 25.38 -15.63 -1.50
CA PRO A 5 26.07 -15.60 -0.20
C PRO A 5 25.11 -15.13 0.89
N GLY A 6 25.01 -15.86 2.01
CA GLY A 6 23.99 -15.67 3.05
C GLY A 6 23.83 -14.22 3.57
N ARG A 7 24.88 -13.39 3.45
CA ARG A 7 24.84 -11.96 3.81
C ARG A 7 23.94 -11.10 2.91
N ARG A 8 23.64 -11.54 1.68
CA ARG A 8 22.71 -10.86 0.76
C ARG A 8 21.24 -11.24 1.00
N LEU A 9 20.97 -12.32 1.72
CA LEU A 9 19.62 -12.76 2.07
C LEU A 9 19.08 -12.03 3.30
N LEU A 10 19.95 -11.64 4.24
CA LEU A 10 19.59 -10.87 5.44
C LEU A 10 18.69 -9.64 5.15
N PRO A 11 19.03 -8.73 4.21
CA PRO A 11 18.15 -7.59 3.94
C PRO A 11 16.81 -8.03 3.36
N LEU A 12 16.77 -9.08 2.52
CA LEU A 12 15.51 -9.60 1.97
C LEU A 12 14.63 -10.22 3.06
N MET A 13 15.23 -11.04 3.93
CA MET A 13 14.53 -11.64 5.07
C MET A 13 13.99 -10.59 6.02
N LEU A 14 14.76 -9.54 6.30
CA LEU A 14 14.31 -8.43 7.13
C LEU A 14 13.13 -7.70 6.49
N VAL A 15 13.18 -7.40 5.18
CA VAL A 15 12.07 -6.77 4.45
C VAL A 15 10.82 -7.64 4.50
N MET A 16 10.95 -8.95 4.21
CA MET A 16 9.80 -9.86 4.27
C MET A 16 9.24 -10.00 5.69
N PHE A 17 10.10 -10.01 6.72
CA PHE A 17 9.68 -10.02 8.11
C PHE A 17 8.92 -8.76 8.51
N LEU A 18 9.42 -7.58 8.11
CA LEU A 18 8.76 -6.31 8.39
C LEU A 18 7.39 -6.21 7.70
N ILE A 19 7.29 -6.64 6.44
CA ILE A 19 6.01 -6.68 5.72
C ILE A 19 5.02 -7.64 6.40
N GLY A 20 5.46 -8.87 6.70
CA GLY A 20 4.60 -9.85 7.36
C GLY A 20 4.16 -9.43 8.77
N GLY A 21 5.06 -8.83 9.54
CA GLY A 21 4.74 -8.28 10.86
C GLY A 21 3.73 -7.14 10.78
N ALA A 22 3.89 -6.23 9.81
CA ALA A 22 2.94 -5.14 9.60
C ALA A 22 1.52 -5.64 9.26
N GLU A 23 1.40 -6.68 8.43
CA GLU A 23 0.11 -7.30 8.09
C GLU A 23 -0.58 -7.95 9.30
N VAL A 24 0.17 -8.66 10.15
CA VAL A 24 -0.38 -9.28 11.37
C VAL A 24 -0.91 -8.23 12.34
N VAL A 25 -0.21 -7.10 12.47
CA VAL A 25 -0.60 -5.99 13.34
C VAL A 25 -1.77 -5.18 12.75
N ALA A 26 -1.97 -5.20 11.43
CA ALA A 26 -3.05 -4.47 10.77
C ALA A 26 -4.43 -4.86 11.28
N GLY A 27 -4.67 -6.16 11.54
CA GLY A 27 -5.94 -6.67 12.07
C GLY A 27 -6.35 -6.04 13.41
N PRO A 28 -5.56 -6.18 14.49
CA PRO A 28 -5.89 -5.58 15.80
C PRO A 28 -5.89 -4.04 15.77
N MET A 29 -5.18 -3.40 14.83
CA MET A 29 -5.21 -1.94 14.66
C MET A 29 -6.53 -1.41 14.08
N MET A 30 -7.35 -2.26 13.44
CA MET A 30 -8.62 -1.80 12.87
C MET A 30 -9.64 -1.37 13.94
N ALA A 31 -9.60 -1.97 15.13
CA ALA A 31 -10.48 -1.61 16.24
C ALA A 31 -10.24 -0.17 16.75
N PRO A 32 -9.02 0.22 17.17
CA PRO A 32 -8.74 1.59 17.59
C PRO A 32 -8.87 2.62 16.45
N MET A 33 -8.61 2.24 15.20
CA MET A 33 -8.93 3.08 14.04
C MET A 33 -10.45 3.30 13.90
N GLY A 34 -11.24 2.24 14.07
CA GLY A 34 -12.70 2.32 14.04
C GLY A 34 -13.25 3.28 15.09
N GLU A 35 -12.72 3.21 16.32
CA GLU A 35 -13.05 4.14 17.40
C GLU A 35 -12.70 5.59 17.05
N SER A 36 -11.49 5.83 16.52
CA SER A 36 -11.04 7.17 16.11
C SER A 36 -11.89 7.78 15.00
N PHE A 37 -12.36 6.95 14.06
CA PHE A 37 -13.22 7.37 12.96
C PHE A 37 -14.73 7.29 13.27
N ALA A 38 -15.11 6.87 14.48
CA ALA A 38 -16.50 6.59 14.89
C ALA A 38 -17.26 5.66 13.92
N VAL A 39 -16.56 4.67 13.34
CA VAL A 39 -17.14 3.67 12.42
C VAL A 39 -16.86 2.24 12.88
N PRO A 40 -17.70 1.26 12.53
CA PRO A 40 -17.43 -0.14 12.84
C PRO A 40 -16.07 -0.58 12.25
N ALA A 41 -15.33 -1.42 12.97
CA ALA A 41 -14.04 -1.95 12.52
C ALA A 41 -14.14 -2.65 11.14
N ALA A 42 -15.28 -3.29 10.85
CA ALA A 42 -15.58 -3.87 9.53
C ALA A 42 -15.51 -2.84 8.39
N ARG A 43 -15.79 -1.56 8.66
CA ARG A 43 -15.68 -0.48 7.68
C ARG A 43 -14.21 -0.09 7.43
N ILE A 44 -13.35 -0.14 8.45
CA ILE A 44 -11.91 0.10 8.30
C ILE A 44 -11.27 -0.92 7.35
N ALA A 45 -11.74 -2.17 7.33
CA ALA A 45 -11.27 -3.20 6.40
C ALA A 45 -11.48 -2.84 4.91
N TRP A 46 -12.35 -1.89 4.59
CA TRP A 46 -12.53 -1.42 3.21
C TRP A 46 -11.37 -0.57 2.69
N LEU A 47 -10.56 0.03 3.57
CA LEU A 47 -9.36 0.79 3.17
C LEU A 47 -8.36 -0.11 2.42
N PRO A 48 -7.83 -1.20 3.02
CA PRO A 48 -6.92 -2.10 2.30
C PRO A 48 -7.63 -2.84 1.15
N ALA A 49 -8.93 -3.14 1.27
CA ALA A 49 -9.67 -3.78 0.17
C ALA A 49 -9.77 -2.88 -1.08
N THR A 50 -10.08 -1.59 -0.90
CA THR A 50 -10.17 -0.62 -2.00
C THR A 50 -8.80 -0.40 -2.64
N TYR A 51 -7.76 -0.25 -1.81
CA TYR A 51 -6.37 -0.19 -2.27
C TYR A 51 -6.02 -1.41 -3.13
N ALA A 52 -6.26 -2.63 -2.63
CA ALA A 52 -5.94 -3.86 -3.32
C ALA A 52 -6.74 -4.03 -4.62
N LEU A 53 -8.00 -3.63 -4.63
CA LEU A 53 -8.85 -3.68 -5.82
C LEU A 53 -8.34 -2.74 -6.91
N VAL A 54 -8.07 -1.49 -6.57
CA VAL A 54 -7.53 -0.51 -7.53
C VAL A 54 -6.16 -0.96 -8.04
N TYR A 55 -5.30 -1.45 -7.14
CA TYR A 55 -4.01 -2.00 -7.51
C TYR A 55 -4.15 -3.21 -8.46
N ALA A 56 -5.03 -4.17 -8.15
CA ALA A 56 -5.22 -5.36 -8.96
C ALA A 56 -5.75 -5.06 -10.37
N VAL A 57 -6.60 -4.04 -10.51
CA VAL A 57 -7.12 -3.61 -11.82
C VAL A 57 -6.05 -2.88 -12.63
N LEU A 58 -5.24 -2.04 -11.99
CA LEU A 58 -4.28 -1.18 -12.69
C LEU A 58 -2.91 -1.81 -12.90
N ALA A 59 -2.48 -2.72 -12.02
CA ALA A 59 -1.20 -3.42 -12.13
C ALA A 59 -0.97 -4.10 -13.51
N PRO A 60 -1.92 -4.84 -14.10
CA PRO A 60 -1.73 -5.43 -15.43
C PRO A 60 -1.67 -4.38 -16.56
N LEU A 61 -2.25 -3.20 -16.37
CA LEU A 61 -2.22 -2.10 -17.35
C LEU A 61 -0.92 -1.31 -17.26
N LEU A 62 -0.50 -0.97 -16.04
CA LEU A 62 0.64 -0.11 -15.76
C LEU A 62 1.98 -0.86 -15.80
N GLY A 63 2.01 -2.17 -15.56
CA GLY A 63 3.23 -2.99 -15.67
C GLY A 63 3.91 -2.90 -17.04
N PRO A 64 3.23 -3.26 -18.15
CA PRO A 64 3.79 -3.14 -19.50
C PRO A 64 4.06 -1.68 -19.91
N LEU A 65 3.31 -0.73 -19.33
CA LEU A 65 3.48 0.70 -19.56
C LEU A 65 4.79 1.20 -18.92
N SER A 66 5.10 0.74 -17.70
CA SER A 66 6.34 1.02 -16.96
C SER A 66 7.58 0.57 -17.73
N ASP A 67 7.49 -0.62 -18.35
CA ASP A 67 8.59 -1.18 -19.15
C ASP A 67 8.83 -0.38 -20.44
N ARG A 68 7.79 0.30 -20.99
CA ARG A 68 7.88 1.10 -22.23
C ARG A 68 8.31 2.54 -22.00
N LEU A 69 7.81 3.21 -20.96
CA LEU A 69 8.13 4.61 -20.64
C LEU A 69 9.42 4.78 -19.83
N GLY A 70 9.97 3.68 -19.32
CA GLY A 70 11.16 3.67 -18.49
C GLY A 70 10.81 3.71 -17.01
N ARG A 71 11.26 2.68 -16.29
CA ARG A 71 10.95 2.41 -14.88
C ARG A 71 11.04 3.64 -13.95
N LYS A 72 12.06 4.49 -14.12
CA LYS A 72 12.25 5.69 -13.26
C LYS A 72 11.19 6.76 -13.47
N ALA A 73 10.71 6.94 -14.71
CA ALA A 73 9.74 7.98 -15.04
C ALA A 73 8.36 7.69 -14.43
N LEU A 74 8.04 6.41 -14.22
CA LEU A 74 6.79 5.98 -13.62
C LEU A 74 6.89 5.78 -12.09
N LEU A 75 7.99 5.19 -11.60
CA LEU A 75 8.18 4.91 -10.17
C LEU A 75 8.32 6.16 -9.29
N LEU A 76 8.95 7.24 -9.79
CA LEU A 76 9.12 8.48 -9.02
C LEU A 76 7.79 9.18 -8.71
N PRO A 77 6.93 9.50 -9.70
CA PRO A 77 5.62 10.09 -9.42
C PRO A 77 4.71 9.13 -8.65
N ALA A 78 4.78 7.82 -8.91
CA ALA A 78 4.10 6.79 -8.16
C ALA A 78 4.44 6.84 -6.66
N LEU A 79 5.73 6.92 -6.33
CA LEU A 79 6.19 7.00 -4.94
C LEU A 79 5.72 8.28 -4.25
N VAL A 80 5.77 9.42 -4.94
CA VAL A 80 5.27 10.70 -4.41
C VAL A 80 3.76 10.65 -4.20
N GLY A 81 3.00 10.13 -5.17
CA GLY A 81 1.55 9.94 -5.08
C GLY A 81 1.16 9.01 -3.93
N PHE A 82 1.91 7.92 -3.76
CA PHE A 82 1.70 6.97 -2.66
C PHE A 82 1.95 7.61 -1.29
N GLY A 83 2.99 8.44 -1.17
CA GLY A 83 3.27 9.20 0.05
C GLY A 83 2.17 10.20 0.38
N ILE A 84 1.72 10.99 -0.60
CA ILE A 84 0.63 11.97 -0.41
C ILE A 84 -0.67 11.27 -0.04
N ALA A 85 -0.99 10.15 -0.69
CA ALA A 85 -2.19 9.38 -0.40
C ALA A 85 -2.18 8.83 1.03
N ASN A 86 -1.06 8.27 1.49
CA ASN A 86 -0.93 7.78 2.87
C ASN A 86 -0.98 8.91 3.90
N ALA A 87 -0.34 10.06 3.61
CA ALA A 87 -0.47 11.25 4.46
C ALA A 87 -1.93 11.72 4.55
N GLY A 88 -2.68 11.65 3.45
CA GLY A 88 -4.10 11.92 3.41
C GLY A 88 -4.93 10.98 4.28
N ILE A 89 -4.59 9.69 4.34
CA ILE A 89 -5.23 8.72 5.25
C ILE A 89 -4.91 9.07 6.72
N ALA A 90 -3.65 9.40 7.02
CA ALA A 90 -3.20 9.71 8.37
C ALA A 90 -3.84 11.00 8.92
N LEU A 91 -4.09 11.99 8.06
CA LEU A 91 -4.71 13.27 8.40
C LEU A 91 -6.22 13.28 8.17
N ALA A 92 -6.82 12.17 7.73
CA ALA A 92 -8.23 12.13 7.40
C ALA A 92 -9.08 12.39 8.67
N PRO A 93 -9.99 13.38 8.65
CA PRO A 93 -10.89 13.62 9.78
C PRO A 93 -12.08 12.65 9.80
N ALA A 94 -12.33 11.94 8.69
CA ALA A 94 -13.44 11.02 8.54
C ALA A 94 -13.11 9.88 7.58
N PHE A 95 -13.77 8.73 7.77
CA PHE A 95 -13.64 7.57 6.90
C PHE A 95 -13.93 7.88 5.42
N ALA A 96 -14.87 8.79 5.16
CA ALA A 96 -15.24 9.22 3.81
C ALA A 96 -14.09 9.91 3.06
N VAL A 97 -13.12 10.50 3.77
CA VAL A 97 -11.91 11.10 3.18
C VAL A 97 -10.79 10.07 3.08
N ALA A 98 -10.69 9.17 4.06
CA ALA A 98 -9.69 8.10 4.04
C ALA A 98 -9.88 7.10 2.88
N LEU A 99 -11.13 6.78 2.53
CA LEU A 99 -11.45 5.83 1.47
C LEU A 99 -10.96 6.25 0.07
N PRO A 100 -11.23 7.47 -0.45
CA PRO A 100 -10.66 7.92 -1.72
C PRO A 100 -9.14 8.07 -1.65
N CYS A 101 -8.55 8.42 -0.51
CA CYS A 101 -7.10 8.41 -0.34
C CYS A 101 -6.52 6.99 -0.48
N ALA A 102 -7.19 5.95 0.03
CA ALA A 102 -6.77 4.57 -0.17
C ALA A 102 -6.87 4.12 -1.64
N ALA A 103 -7.89 4.57 -2.37
CA ALA A 103 -7.97 4.34 -3.81
C ALA A 103 -6.81 5.02 -4.56
N LEU A 104 -6.47 6.27 -4.20
CA LEU A 104 -5.31 6.99 -4.78
C LEU A 104 -3.98 6.30 -4.45
N ALA A 105 -3.85 5.73 -3.24
CA ALA A 105 -2.68 4.94 -2.87
C ALA A 105 -2.58 3.69 -3.76
N GLY A 106 -3.69 3.01 -4.05
CA GLY A 106 -3.72 1.82 -4.91
C GLY A 106 -3.35 2.15 -6.36
N LEU A 107 -3.85 3.27 -6.88
CA LEU A 107 -3.49 3.81 -8.19
C LEU A 107 -1.99 4.11 -8.27
N SER A 108 -1.47 4.77 -7.22
CA SER A 108 -0.06 5.12 -7.14
C SER A 108 0.84 3.90 -7.02
N ALA A 109 0.41 2.87 -6.28
CA ALA A 109 1.18 1.64 -6.12
C ALA A 109 1.23 0.76 -7.37
N ALA A 110 0.25 0.89 -8.27
CA ALA A 110 0.19 0.11 -9.50
C ALA A 110 1.13 0.63 -10.61
N ALA A 111 1.65 1.85 -10.49
CA ALA A 111 2.51 2.53 -11.44
C ALA A 111 4.01 2.20 -11.22
#